data_AF-A0AA38GVA8-F1
#
_entry.id   AF-A0AA38GVA8-F1
#
_cell.length_a   1.000
_cell.length_b   1.000
_cell.length_c   1.000
_cell.angle_alpha   90.00
_cell.angle_beta   90.00
_cell.angle_gamma   90.00
#
_symmetry.space_group_name_H-M   'P 1'
#
loop_
_entity.id
_entity.type
_entity.pdbx_description
1 polymer ?
#
loop_
_entity_poly.entity_id
_entity_poly.type
_entity_poly.pdbx_seq_one_letter_code
_entity_poly.pdbx_strand_id
1 'polypeptide(L)'
;ELLANERKELYWEFVRLWVESNHHLAAATAKHCFQEILNHGNSFLSGALGSFFEFSLILRSASPKLALYRQLAQESISSFSLSHEVHTNSKNVSYFDVAKEFDRWEMNKNPNAPKGKCCWVDTGSTLLFDVSELSAWLNLPKAFALEDSTEEPEIFDFDHIYPESNKRSPTAILYGALGTSCFLDFHRILAEASKK
;
A
#
# COMPACT_ATOMS: atom_id res chain seq x y z
N GLU A 1 1.22 7.62 -9.08
CA GLU A 1 0.86 7.05 -10.41
C GLU A 1 1.19 7.95 -11.58
N LEU A 2 0.49 9.07 -11.80
CA LEU A 2 0.68 9.87 -13.02
C LEU A 2 2.13 10.33 -13.23
N LEU A 3 2.80 10.82 -12.19
CA LEU A 3 4.22 11.19 -12.26
C LEU A 3 5.15 9.99 -12.54
N ALA A 4 4.78 8.81 -12.05
CA ALA A 4 5.56 7.59 -12.22
C ALA A 4 5.57 7.07 -13.67
N ASN A 5 4.55 7.45 -14.46
CA ASN A 5 4.51 7.15 -15.89
C ASN A 5 5.59 7.92 -16.67
N GLU A 6 5.96 9.11 -16.21
CA GLU A 6 7.05 9.89 -16.80
C GLU A 6 8.42 9.35 -16.36
N ARG A 7 8.60 9.22 -15.04
CA ARG A 7 9.83 8.73 -14.42
C ARG A 7 9.49 8.00 -13.12
N LYS A 8 9.92 6.74 -12.98
CA LYS A 8 9.59 5.90 -11.82
C LYS A 8 10.03 6.54 -10.48
N GLU A 9 11.15 7.27 -10.48
CA GLU A 9 11.69 7.92 -9.29
C GLU A 9 10.77 9.00 -8.73
N LEU A 10 9.99 9.66 -9.61
CA LEU A 10 9.08 10.74 -9.22
C LEU A 10 7.94 10.27 -8.30
N TYR A 11 7.63 8.97 -8.29
CA TYR A 11 6.67 8.42 -7.33
C TYR A 11 7.09 8.71 -5.90
N TRP A 12 8.31 8.27 -5.53
CA TRP A 12 8.80 8.38 -4.17
C TRP A 12 9.23 9.81 -3.81
N GLU A 13 9.66 10.62 -4.78
CA GLU A 13 9.86 12.05 -4.58
C GLU A 13 8.56 12.76 -4.21
N PHE A 14 7.48 12.49 -4.95
CA PHE A 14 6.17 13.06 -4.65
C PHE A 14 5.62 12.57 -3.31
N VAL A 15 5.72 11.26 -3.02
CA VAL A 15 5.26 10.70 -1.73
C VAL A 15 5.99 11.34 -0.56
N ARG A 16 7.31 11.54 -0.64
CA ARG A 16 8.08 12.23 0.41
C ARG A 16 7.57 13.65 0.63
N LEU A 17 7.47 14.46 -0.43
CA LEU A 17 6.96 15.82 -0.32
C LEU A 17 5.54 15.85 0.27
N TRP A 18 4.66 14.98 -0.21
CA TRP A 18 3.25 14.92 0.22
C TRP A 18 3.07 14.51 1.68
N VAL A 19 3.94 13.62 2.17
CA VAL A 19 3.93 13.17 3.56
C VAL A 19 4.51 14.24 4.49
N GLU A 20 5.56 14.94 4.08
CA GLU A 20 6.22 15.99 4.88
C GLU A 20 5.40 17.28 4.98
N SER A 21 4.52 17.56 4.02
CA SER A 21 3.75 18.80 3.94
C SER A 21 2.58 18.91 4.93
N ASN A 22 2.46 17.99 5.90
CA ASN A 22 1.49 18.05 7.02
C ASN A 22 0.02 18.30 6.60
N HIS A 23 -0.39 17.83 5.41
CA HIS A 23 -1.76 18.04 4.89
C HIS A 23 -2.87 17.29 5.66
N HIS A 24 -2.51 16.49 6.66
CA HIS A 24 -3.45 15.71 7.49
C HIS A 24 -4.51 16.57 8.21
N LEU A 25 -4.32 17.89 8.25
CA LEU A 25 -5.12 18.81 9.07
C LEU A 25 -6.02 19.78 8.27
N ALA A 26 -5.92 19.89 6.93
CA ALA A 26 -6.61 20.99 6.25
C ALA A 26 -6.92 20.83 4.74
N ALA A 27 -7.42 19.67 4.27
CA ALA A 27 -8.07 19.64 2.96
C ALA A 27 -9.48 20.24 3.06
N ALA A 28 -9.58 21.57 2.98
CA ALA A 28 -10.84 22.31 3.17
C ALA A 28 -11.93 21.97 2.13
N THR A 29 -11.56 21.43 0.96
CA THR A 29 -12.47 20.88 -0.08
C THR A 29 -11.71 19.96 -1.04
N ALA A 30 -12.42 19.17 -1.85
CA ALA A 30 -11.83 18.41 -2.96
C ALA A 30 -11.08 19.31 -3.96
N LYS A 31 -11.56 20.55 -4.17
CA LYS A 31 -10.91 21.55 -5.02
C LYS A 31 -9.54 21.97 -4.47
N HIS A 32 -9.46 22.21 -3.15
CA HIS A 32 -8.20 22.52 -2.49
C HIS A 32 -7.20 21.37 -2.63
N CYS A 33 -7.63 20.12 -2.40
CA CYS A 33 -6.79 18.94 -2.59
C CYS A 33 -6.25 18.84 -4.03
N PHE A 34 -7.11 19.06 -5.02
CA PHE A 34 -6.71 19.08 -6.42
C PHE A 34 -5.64 20.15 -6.72
N GLN A 35 -5.81 21.36 -6.20
CA GLN A 35 -4.85 22.45 -6.37
C GLN A 35 -3.50 22.14 -5.72
N GLU A 36 -3.49 21.56 -4.51
CA GLU A 36 -2.27 21.16 -3.83
C GLU A 36 -1.52 20.04 -4.59
N ILE A 37 -2.24 19.05 -5.11
CA ILE A 37 -1.64 17.98 -5.93
C ILE A 37 -1.04 18.58 -7.21
N LEU A 38 -1.73 19.53 -7.85
CA LEU A 38 -1.21 20.23 -9.02
C LEU A 38 0.05 21.03 -8.71
N ASN A 39 0.05 21.80 -7.62
CA ASN A 39 1.19 22.61 -7.22
C ASN A 39 2.43 21.74 -6.96
N HIS A 40 2.28 20.65 -6.20
CA HIS A 40 3.37 19.70 -5.97
C HIS A 40 3.80 19.00 -7.26
N GLY A 41 2.87 18.52 -8.09
CA GLY A 41 3.19 17.85 -9.35
C GLY A 41 3.95 18.75 -10.33
N ASN A 42 3.54 20.01 -10.47
CA ASN A 42 4.20 21.00 -11.32
C ASN A 42 5.57 21.46 -10.78
N SER A 43 5.89 21.19 -9.51
CA SER A 43 7.27 21.38 -9.02
C SER A 43 8.25 20.39 -9.65
N PHE A 44 7.76 19.23 -10.10
CA PHE A 44 8.54 18.19 -10.79
C PHE A 44 8.44 18.26 -12.31
N LEU A 45 7.36 18.83 -12.84
CA LEU A 45 7.02 18.84 -14.26
C LEU A 45 6.93 20.28 -14.79
N SER A 46 7.66 20.58 -15.87
CA SER A 46 7.66 21.91 -16.49
C SER A 46 7.04 21.90 -17.89
N GLY A 47 6.45 23.03 -18.29
CA GLY A 47 5.95 23.23 -19.66
C GLY A 47 4.83 22.26 -20.03
N ALA A 48 4.97 21.59 -21.18
CA ALA A 48 3.94 20.69 -21.71
C ALA A 48 3.63 19.50 -20.78
N LEU A 49 4.62 19.01 -20.02
CA LEU A 49 4.42 17.90 -19.08
C LEU A 49 3.49 18.29 -17.91
N GLY A 50 3.59 19.54 -17.42
CA GLY A 50 2.69 20.05 -16.38
C GLY A 50 1.24 20.13 -16.87
N SER A 51 1.02 20.65 -18.09
CA SER A 51 -0.32 20.68 -18.70
C SER A 51 -0.89 19.28 -18.95
N PHE A 52 -0.07 18.33 -19.38
CA PHE A 52 -0.51 16.94 -19.57
C PHE A 52 -0.83 16.23 -18.25
N PHE A 53 -0.08 16.52 -17.19
CA PHE A 53 -0.36 16.04 -15.84
C PHE A 53 -1.69 16.57 -15.31
N GLU A 54 -1.96 17.87 -15.47
CA GLU A 54 -3.24 18.48 -15.11
C GLU A 54 -4.40 17.84 -15.87
N PHE A 55 -4.26 17.69 -17.19
CA PHE A 55 -5.26 17.03 -18.03
C PHE A 55 -5.50 15.57 -17.60
N SER A 56 -4.44 14.84 -17.28
CA SER A 56 -4.53 13.46 -16.80
C SER A 56 -5.25 13.34 -15.46
N LEU A 57 -5.07 14.30 -14.55
CA LEU A 57 -5.81 14.39 -13.29
C LEU A 57 -7.30 14.64 -13.53
N ILE A 58 -7.64 15.57 -14.45
CA ILE A 58 -9.04 15.86 -14.82
C ILE A 58 -9.72 14.64 -15.43
N LEU A 59 -9.03 13.93 -16.33
CA LEU A 59 -9.51 12.68 -16.92
C LEU A 59 -9.52 11.51 -15.94
N ARG A 60 -8.89 11.66 -14.77
CA ARG A 60 -8.73 10.61 -13.76
C ARG A 60 -8.07 9.34 -14.34
N SER A 61 -7.08 9.50 -15.23
CA SER A 61 -6.52 8.40 -16.03
C SER A 61 -5.82 7.30 -15.20
N ALA A 62 -5.38 7.60 -13.97
CA ALA A 62 -4.83 6.60 -13.05
C ALA A 62 -5.90 5.78 -12.29
N SER A 63 -7.21 6.10 -12.42
CA SER A 63 -8.27 5.43 -11.65
C SER A 63 -8.30 3.91 -11.79
N PRO A 64 -8.16 3.33 -13.00
CA PRO A 64 -8.13 1.88 -13.16
C PRO A 64 -6.98 1.23 -12.36
N LYS A 65 -5.80 1.87 -12.35
CA LYS A 65 -4.64 1.38 -11.60
C LYS A 65 -4.89 1.43 -10.09
N LEU A 66 -5.55 2.48 -9.60
CA LEU A 66 -5.95 2.55 -8.19
C LEU A 66 -7.01 1.50 -7.82
N ALA A 67 -7.89 1.13 -8.74
CA ALA A 67 -8.83 0.03 -8.51
C ALA A 67 -8.11 -1.32 -8.40
N LEU A 68 -7.10 -1.57 -9.25
CA LEU A 68 -6.24 -2.74 -9.16
C LEU A 68 -5.55 -2.83 -7.79
N TYR A 69 -4.94 -1.75 -7.30
CA TYR A 69 -4.30 -1.77 -5.97
C TYR A 69 -5.27 -2.07 -4.83
N ARG A 70 -6.52 -1.60 -4.91
CA ARG A 70 -7.55 -1.95 -3.93
C ARG A 70 -7.90 -3.43 -3.97
N GLN A 71 -7.93 -4.03 -5.16
CA GLN A 71 -8.17 -5.46 -5.33
C GLN A 71 -7.02 -6.28 -4.73
N LEU A 72 -5.76 -5.94 -5.04
CA LEU A 72 -4.59 -6.62 -4.46
C LEU A 72 -4.57 -6.52 -2.93
N ALA A 73 -4.95 -5.37 -2.37
CA ALA A 73 -5.10 -5.21 -0.92
C ALA A 73 -6.18 -6.13 -0.34
N GLN A 74 -7.33 -6.26 -1.00
CA GLN A 74 -8.39 -7.16 -0.58
C GLN A 74 -7.95 -8.64 -0.67
N GLU A 75 -7.21 -9.02 -1.71
CA GLU A 75 -6.67 -10.36 -1.93
C GLU A 75 -5.60 -10.73 -0.90
N SER A 76 -4.73 -9.78 -0.52
CA SER A 76 -3.78 -9.96 0.57
C SER A 76 -4.52 -10.33 1.86
N ILE A 77 -5.58 -9.62 2.27
CA ILE A 77 -6.32 -10.00 3.48
C ILE A 77 -7.06 -11.35 3.35
N SER A 78 -7.67 -11.63 2.19
CA SER A 78 -8.51 -12.82 2.03
C SER A 78 -7.71 -14.12 1.97
N SER A 79 -6.56 -14.12 1.31
CA SER A 79 -5.66 -15.29 1.22
C SER A 79 -5.21 -15.77 2.59
N PHE A 80 -4.87 -14.85 3.49
CA PHE A 80 -4.46 -15.20 4.86
C PHE A 80 -5.62 -15.65 5.74
N SER A 81 -6.83 -15.10 5.60
CA SER A 81 -8.01 -15.58 6.36
C SER A 81 -8.35 -17.03 6.06
N LEU A 82 -8.16 -17.48 4.81
CA LEU A 82 -8.42 -18.85 4.38
C LEU A 82 -7.39 -19.86 4.96
N SER A 83 -6.14 -19.43 5.15
CA SER A 83 -5.09 -20.29 5.71
C SER A 83 -5.30 -20.59 7.21
N HIS A 84 -5.91 -19.67 7.96
CA HIS A 84 -6.09 -19.79 9.40
C HIS A 84 -7.29 -20.67 9.81
N GLU A 85 -8.26 -20.87 8.91
CA GLU A 85 -9.45 -21.70 9.18
C GLU A 85 -9.20 -23.20 9.00
N VAL A 86 -8.17 -23.59 8.25
CA VAL A 86 -7.81 -25.01 8.05
C VAL A 86 -7.24 -25.64 9.33
N HIS A 87 -6.83 -24.83 10.32
CA HIS A 87 -6.25 -25.30 11.59
C HIS A 87 -7.18 -25.20 12.81
N THR A 88 -8.39 -24.64 12.70
CA THR A 88 -9.34 -24.58 13.82
C THR A 88 -10.56 -25.44 13.57
N ASN A 89 -10.52 -26.70 14.02
CA ASN A 89 -11.72 -27.52 14.13
C ASN A 89 -12.73 -26.85 15.08
N SER A 90 -13.98 -26.79 14.62
CA SER A 90 -15.22 -26.50 15.36
C SER A 90 -15.63 -25.03 15.50
N LYS A 91 -16.42 -24.55 14.54
CA LYS A 91 -17.81 -24.12 14.76
C LYS A 91 -18.51 -23.97 13.41
N ASN A 92 -19.75 -24.42 13.36
CA ASN A 92 -20.60 -24.48 12.16
C ASN A 92 -20.97 -23.07 11.69
N VAL A 93 -20.03 -22.36 11.07
CA VAL A 93 -20.32 -21.21 10.22
C VAL A 93 -20.54 -21.81 8.83
N SER A 94 -21.76 -21.65 8.30
CA SER A 94 -22.04 -22.21 6.98
C SER A 94 -21.15 -21.52 5.96
N TYR A 95 -20.47 -22.29 5.13
CA TYR A 95 -19.66 -21.83 3.99
C TYR A 95 -20.43 -20.81 3.11
N PHE A 96 -21.77 -20.86 3.16
CA PHE A 96 -22.68 -19.99 2.45
C PHE A 96 -22.81 -18.57 3.03
N ASP A 97 -22.53 -18.38 4.32
CA ASP A 97 -22.67 -17.07 4.99
C ASP A 97 -21.43 -16.18 4.78
N VAL A 98 -20.24 -16.77 4.69
CA VAL A 98 -18.99 -16.04 4.40
C VAL A 98 -18.92 -15.64 2.92
N ALA A 99 -19.29 -16.55 2.01
CA ALA A 99 -19.34 -16.27 0.58
C ALA A 99 -20.38 -15.18 0.21
N LYS A 100 -21.48 -15.07 0.96
CA LYS A 100 -22.49 -14.01 0.76
C LYS A 100 -22.03 -12.60 1.14
N GLU A 101 -21.08 -12.47 2.07
CA GLU A 101 -20.43 -11.18 2.35
C GLU A 101 -19.41 -10.81 1.26
N PHE A 102 -18.76 -11.81 0.67
CA PHE A 102 -17.82 -11.65 -0.45
C PHE A 102 -18.49 -11.22 -1.77
N ASP A 103 -19.74 -11.64 -2.02
CA ASP A 103 -20.47 -11.33 -3.25
C ASP A 103 -20.96 -9.87 -3.36
N ARG A 104 -20.84 -9.07 -2.30
CA ARG A 104 -21.12 -7.63 -2.38
C ARG A 104 -19.83 -6.87 -2.62
N TRP A 105 -19.32 -6.99 -3.84
CA TRP A 105 -18.21 -6.17 -4.34
C TRP A 105 -18.63 -4.69 -4.33
N GLU A 106 -18.47 -4.04 -3.18
CA GLU A 106 -18.57 -2.60 -3.08
C GLU A 106 -17.26 -2.02 -3.60
N MET A 107 -17.13 -1.89 -4.93
CA MET A 107 -15.97 -1.32 -5.67
C MET A 107 -15.56 0.06 -5.12
N ASN A 108 -16.42 0.66 -4.32
CA ASN A 108 -16.33 2.00 -3.76
C ASN A 108 -15.89 2.05 -2.29
N LYS A 109 -15.69 0.89 -1.62
CA LYS A 109 -15.18 0.84 -0.24
C LYS A 109 -13.73 0.40 -0.24
N ASN A 110 -12.91 1.11 0.53
CA ASN A 110 -11.54 0.66 0.77
C ASN A 110 -11.57 -0.60 1.66
N PRO A 111 -10.70 -1.59 1.41
CA PRO A 111 -10.55 -2.73 2.31
C PRO A 111 -10.13 -2.25 3.69
N ASN A 112 -10.76 -2.79 4.73
CA ASN A 112 -10.36 -2.56 6.10
C ASN A 112 -9.65 -3.82 6.59
N ALA A 113 -8.46 -3.66 7.15
CA ALA A 113 -7.80 -4.78 7.81
C ALA A 113 -8.61 -5.24 9.04
N PRO A 114 -8.42 -6.50 9.48
CA PRO A 114 -8.97 -7.02 10.72
C PRO A 114 -8.82 -6.01 11.88
N LYS A 115 -9.82 -5.98 12.76
CA LYS A 115 -9.88 -5.05 13.92
C LYS A 115 -9.95 -3.56 13.54
N GLY A 116 -10.32 -3.24 12.29
CA GLY A 116 -10.51 -1.85 11.83
C GLY A 116 -9.21 -1.09 11.59
N LYS A 117 -8.10 -1.81 11.38
CA LYS A 117 -6.80 -1.19 11.05
C LYS A 117 -6.83 -0.67 9.61
N CYS A 118 -6.16 0.45 9.36
CA CYS A 118 -6.15 1.13 8.07
C CYS A 118 -4.92 0.83 7.20
N CYS A 119 -3.90 0.16 7.76
CA CYS A 119 -2.70 -0.28 7.05
C CYS A 119 -2.25 -1.64 7.60
N TRP A 120 -1.54 -2.38 6.77
CA TRP A 120 -0.86 -3.62 7.14
C TRP A 120 0.31 -3.89 6.20
N VAL A 121 1.22 -4.75 6.62
CA VAL A 121 2.36 -5.19 5.83
C VAL A 121 2.22 -6.67 5.51
N ASP A 122 2.33 -7.00 4.24
CA ASP A 122 2.39 -8.37 3.76
C ASP A 122 3.85 -8.78 3.57
N THR A 123 4.23 -9.87 4.23
CA THR A 123 5.58 -10.46 4.16
C THR A 123 5.61 -11.76 3.37
N GLY A 124 4.48 -12.10 2.71
CA GLY A 124 4.22 -13.36 2.01
C GLY A 124 3.88 -14.52 2.94
N SER A 125 4.54 -14.60 4.10
CA SER A 125 4.26 -15.63 5.13
C SER A 125 3.31 -15.17 6.25
N THR A 126 3.21 -13.87 6.49
CA THR A 126 2.32 -13.31 7.51
C THR A 126 1.93 -11.86 7.20
N LEU A 127 0.75 -11.46 7.69
CA LEU A 127 0.29 -10.08 7.69
C LEU A 127 0.56 -9.43 9.04
N LEU A 128 1.22 -8.27 9.03
CA LEU A 128 1.56 -7.48 10.21
C LEU A 128 0.64 -6.26 10.27
N PHE A 129 -0.16 -6.16 11.33
CA PHE A 129 -1.18 -5.10 11.47
C PHE A 129 -0.76 -4.00 12.43
N ASP A 130 0.30 -4.24 13.21
CA ASP A 130 0.80 -3.30 14.19
C ASP A 130 2.29 -3.00 13.98
N VAL A 131 2.67 -1.74 14.25
CA VAL A 131 4.05 -1.26 14.17
C VAL A 131 5.02 -2.08 15.05
N SER A 132 4.53 -2.57 16.19
CA SER A 132 5.31 -3.43 17.09
C SER A 132 5.62 -4.79 16.45
N GLU A 133 4.67 -5.37 15.73
CA GLU A 133 4.85 -6.64 15.01
C GLU A 133 5.84 -6.47 13.86
N LEU A 134 5.70 -5.38 13.09
CA LEU A 134 6.66 -5.00 12.05
C LEU A 134 8.07 -4.85 12.60
N SER A 135 8.22 -4.15 13.72
CA SER A 135 9.53 -3.94 14.35
C SER A 135 10.13 -5.24 14.85
N ALA A 136 9.32 -6.16 15.39
CA ALA A 136 9.79 -7.48 15.78
C ALA A 136 10.26 -8.29 14.57
N TRP A 137 9.49 -8.29 13.47
CA TRP A 137 9.82 -8.98 12.24
C TRP A 137 11.12 -8.48 11.60
N LEU A 138 11.33 -7.16 11.54
CA LEU A 138 12.55 -6.55 11.00
C LEU A 138 13.83 -6.91 11.79
N ASN A 139 13.68 -7.24 13.08
CA ASN A 139 14.81 -7.60 13.95
C ASN A 139 15.08 -9.12 13.99
N LEU A 140 14.29 -9.94 13.28
CA LEU A 140 14.53 -11.37 13.23
C LEU A 140 15.87 -11.68 12.54
N PRO A 141 16.68 -12.63 13.06
CA PRO A 141 17.93 -13.01 12.42
C PRO A 141 17.66 -13.55 11.01
N LYS A 142 18.37 -13.03 10.00
CA LYS A 142 18.24 -13.43 8.59
C LYS A 142 18.40 -14.95 8.37
N ALA A 143 19.07 -15.65 9.28
CA ALA A 143 19.23 -17.11 9.25
C ALA A 143 17.89 -17.88 9.40
N PHE A 144 16.85 -17.28 9.97
CA PHE A 144 15.51 -17.86 10.03
C PHE A 144 14.66 -17.57 8.78
N ALA A 145 15.11 -16.68 7.90
CA ALA A 145 14.45 -16.35 6.63
C ALA A 145 15.04 -17.11 5.43
N LEU A 146 15.97 -18.05 5.67
CA LEU A 146 16.75 -18.79 4.67
C LEU A 146 16.44 -20.30 4.67
N GLU A 147 15.39 -20.74 5.36
CA GLU A 147 14.81 -22.06 5.05
C GLU A 147 13.99 -21.92 3.75
N ASP A 148 14.32 -22.74 2.75
CA ASP A 148 13.95 -22.75 1.32
C ASP A 148 12.43 -22.73 0.98
N SER A 149 11.56 -22.27 1.87
CA SER A 149 10.10 -22.24 1.67
C SER A 149 9.38 -21.04 2.29
N THR A 150 10.07 -19.93 2.61
CA THR A 150 9.34 -18.69 2.92
C THR A 150 8.76 -18.15 1.62
N GLU A 151 7.45 -18.36 1.41
CA GLU A 151 6.69 -17.72 0.33
C GLU A 151 6.89 -16.21 0.43
N GLU A 152 7.68 -15.64 -0.48
CA GLU A 152 7.79 -14.19 -0.62
C GLU A 152 6.52 -13.66 -1.30
N PRO A 153 6.08 -12.44 -0.96
CA PRO A 153 4.91 -11.86 -1.59
C PRO A 153 5.22 -11.61 -3.07
N GLU A 154 4.21 -11.80 -3.93
CA GLU A 154 4.33 -11.57 -5.36
C GLU A 154 4.62 -10.10 -5.66
N ILE A 155 5.68 -9.83 -6.42
CA ILE A 155 6.04 -8.48 -6.88
C ILE A 155 5.65 -8.34 -8.34
N PHE A 156 4.87 -7.32 -8.65
CA PHE A 156 4.43 -7.01 -10.00
C PHE A 156 5.28 -5.90 -10.65
N ASP A 157 5.35 -5.88 -11.97
CA ASP A 157 6.09 -4.87 -12.74
C ASP A 157 5.63 -3.42 -12.49
N PHE A 158 4.38 -3.27 -12.02
CA PHE A 158 3.77 -1.98 -11.72
C PHE A 158 4.00 -1.51 -10.29
N ASP A 159 4.62 -2.33 -9.44
CA ASP A 159 4.91 -1.99 -8.06
C ASP A 159 5.99 -0.93 -7.96
N HIS A 160 5.82 -0.04 -6.98
CA HIS A 160 6.80 0.98 -6.66
C HIS A 160 7.78 0.44 -5.64
N ILE A 161 8.94 -0.03 -6.10
CA ILE A 161 10.03 -0.49 -5.23
C ILE A 161 10.72 0.74 -4.61
N TYR A 162 10.95 0.73 -3.30
CA TYR A 162 11.63 1.84 -2.63
C TYR A 162 13.10 1.95 -3.09
N PRO A 163 13.66 3.16 -3.37
CA PRO A 163 14.92 3.30 -4.10
C PRO A 163 16.15 2.67 -3.41
N GLU A 164 16.14 2.61 -2.09
CA GLU A 164 17.26 2.08 -1.30
C GLU A 164 17.10 0.57 -0.99
N SER A 165 16.05 -0.09 -1.48
CA SER A 165 15.78 -1.49 -1.17
C SER A 165 16.84 -2.45 -1.73
N ASN A 166 17.38 -3.30 -0.84
CA ASN A 166 18.34 -4.34 -1.18
C ASN A 166 17.63 -5.65 -1.57
N LYS A 167 17.99 -6.23 -2.73
CA LYS A 167 17.46 -7.53 -3.22
C LYS A 167 17.81 -8.74 -2.34
N ARG A 168 18.69 -8.58 -1.34
CA ARG A 168 19.07 -9.64 -0.39
C ARG A 168 18.35 -9.54 0.96
N SER A 169 17.46 -8.57 1.10
CA SER A 169 16.65 -8.40 2.31
C SER A 169 15.24 -8.97 2.06
N PRO A 170 14.54 -9.45 3.12
CA PRO A 170 13.18 -9.94 2.98
C PRO A 170 12.25 -8.90 2.36
N THR A 171 11.36 -9.34 1.48
CA THR A 171 10.38 -8.48 0.82
C THR A 171 9.20 -8.18 1.74
N ALA A 172 8.76 -6.92 1.76
CA ALA A 172 7.58 -6.47 2.48
C ALA A 172 6.75 -5.51 1.61
N ILE A 173 5.44 -5.76 1.50
CA ILE A 173 4.49 -4.92 0.77
C ILE A 173 3.63 -4.16 1.77
N LEU A 174 3.67 -2.83 1.72
CA LEU A 174 2.83 -1.96 2.56
C LEU A 174 1.52 -1.64 1.85
N TYR A 175 0.41 -2.12 2.40
CA TYR A 175 -0.93 -1.68 2.02
C TYR A 175 -1.38 -0.55 2.94
N GLY A 176 -1.58 0.65 2.38
CA GLY A 176 -1.98 1.81 3.16
C GLY A 176 -2.42 3.01 2.33
N ALA A 177 -3.33 3.81 2.89
CA ALA A 177 -3.79 5.03 2.24
C ALA A 177 -2.84 6.20 2.54
N LEU A 178 -2.31 6.82 1.48
CA LEU A 178 -1.46 8.03 1.59
C LEU A 178 -2.18 9.14 2.36
N GLY A 179 -1.42 9.85 3.20
CA GLY A 179 -1.95 10.95 4.03
C GLY A 179 -2.62 10.51 5.34
N THR A 180 -2.68 9.22 5.63
CA THR A 180 -3.11 8.71 6.95
C THR A 180 -1.91 8.58 7.90
N SER A 181 -2.16 8.69 9.21
CA SER A 181 -1.12 8.48 10.22
C SER A 181 -0.61 7.04 10.24
N CYS A 182 -1.49 6.04 10.03
CA CYS A 182 -1.09 4.64 9.93
C CYS A 182 -0.12 4.39 8.77
N PHE A 183 -0.36 4.98 7.59
CA PHE A 183 0.61 4.87 6.49
C PHE A 183 1.95 5.50 6.89
N LEU A 184 1.93 6.68 7.49
CA LEU A 184 3.15 7.38 7.91
C LEU A 184 4.01 6.56 8.88
N ASP A 185 3.39 5.97 9.89
CA ASP A 185 4.09 5.19 10.91
C ASP A 185 4.80 3.97 10.31
N PHE A 186 4.09 3.20 9.49
CA PHE A 186 4.64 2.03 8.80
C PHE A 186 5.69 2.43 7.75
N HIS A 187 5.39 3.44 6.93
CA HIS A 187 6.27 3.92 5.87
C HIS A 187 7.63 4.35 6.42
N ARG A 188 7.65 5.11 7.53
CA ARG A 188 8.90 5.58 8.14
C ARG A 188 9.80 4.42 8.56
N ILE A 189 9.23 3.39 9.19
CA ILE A 189 9.96 2.23 9.68
C ILE A 189 10.52 1.40 8.51
N LEU A 190 9.69 1.13 7.50
CA LEU A 190 10.13 0.40 6.31
C LEU A 190 11.18 1.18 5.50
N ALA A 191 11.01 2.50 5.36
CA ALA A 191 11.97 3.35 4.68
C ALA A 191 13.33 3.34 5.40
N GLU A 192 13.36 3.41 6.74
CA GLU A 192 14.61 3.29 7.50
C GLU A 192 15.22 1.88 7.41
N ALA A 193 14.39 0.85 7.43
CA ALA A 193 14.84 -0.53 7.31
C ALA A 193 15.43 -0.84 5.93
N SER A 194 14.89 -0.23 4.86
CA SER A 194 15.38 -0.44 3.49
C SER A 194 16.84 -0.04 3.30
N LYS A 195 17.37 0.86 4.15
CA LYS A 195 18.74 1.38 4.08
C LYS A 195 19.79 0.41 4.65
N LYS A 196 19.35 -0.66 5.32
CA LYS A 196 20.18 -1.62 6.08
C LYS A 196 20.40 -2.91 5.30
#